data_AF-A0A2U1QBZ8-F1
#
_entry.id   AF-A0A2U1QBZ8-F1
#
_cell.length_a   1.000
_cell.length_b   1.000
_cell.length_c   1.000
_cell.angle_alpha   90.00
_cell.angle_beta   90.00
_cell.angle_gamma   90.00
#
_symmetry.space_group_name_H-M   'P 1'
#
loop_
_entity.id
_entity.type
_entity.pdbx_description
1 polymer ?
#
loop_
_entity_poly.entity_id
_entity_poly.type
_entity_poly.pdbx_seq_one_letter_code
_entity_poly.pdbx_strand_id
1 'polypeptide(L)'
;MDARVDIAEEPPKRFCPGLSEKYRFFLSLLVVVLCVIAIVLAIVFMIWPKDPNSDCKNLYSFEKCQFNYRHHYIYCDYESKLTTKEHGIEFYVKSPEKFEKTCPVGTPARARVENRIIKEYKDFAQIECNNEEEVNLKRPDFPTPICDKLKTLGIHHYIYCDYESKLTTKEHGIEFYVKSPEKFEKTCPVGTPARARVENRIIKEYKDFAQIECNNEEEVNLKRPDFPTPICDKLKTLGMYESLIY
;
A
#
# COMPACT_ATOMS: atom_id res chain seq x y z
N MET A 1 37.34 85.49 3.53
CA MET A 1 37.21 84.15 4.13
C MET A 1 35.95 83.57 3.55
N ASP A 2 36.09 82.86 2.43
CA ASP A 2 35.04 82.05 1.82
C ASP A 2 35.71 80.71 1.47
N ALA A 3 35.11 79.64 1.96
CA ALA A 3 35.69 78.30 1.96
C ALA A 3 35.82 77.76 0.53
N ARG A 4 37.05 77.51 0.09
CA ARG A 4 37.34 76.62 -1.04
C ARG A 4 37.13 75.19 -0.57
N VAL A 5 36.16 74.51 -1.17
CA VAL A 5 35.97 73.07 -1.07
C VAL A 5 36.81 72.45 -2.18
N ASP A 6 37.89 71.77 -1.81
CA ASP A 6 38.71 71.02 -2.76
C ASP A 6 37.94 69.82 -3.29
N ILE A 7 37.86 69.74 -4.62
CA ILE A 7 37.17 68.71 -5.38
C ILE A 7 37.96 67.41 -5.27
N ALA A 8 37.35 66.37 -4.67
CA ALA A 8 37.91 65.03 -4.65
C ALA A 8 37.99 64.46 -6.07
N GLU A 9 39.17 63.98 -6.47
CA GLU A 9 39.37 63.19 -7.70
C GLU A 9 38.46 61.95 -7.68
N GLU A 10 37.67 61.75 -8.75
CA GLU A 10 36.91 60.52 -8.93
C GLU A 10 37.87 59.31 -9.02
N PRO A 11 37.63 58.23 -8.27
CA PRO A 11 38.41 57.00 -8.43
C PRO A 11 38.17 56.39 -9.82
N PRO A 12 39.18 55.73 -10.43
CA PRO A 12 39.06 55.18 -11.77
C PRO A 12 37.90 54.18 -11.87
N LYS A 13 37.04 54.40 -12.85
CA LYS A 13 35.88 53.54 -13.14
C LYS A 13 36.36 52.11 -13.34
N ARG A 14 36.02 51.21 -12.40
CA ARG A 14 36.24 49.77 -12.53
C ARG A 14 35.50 49.29 -13.79
N PHE A 15 36.27 48.83 -14.75
CA PHE A 15 35.78 48.15 -15.93
C PHE A 15 35.27 46.76 -15.49
N CYS A 16 33.99 46.64 -15.21
CA CYS A 16 33.34 45.34 -15.10
C CYS A 16 33.16 44.80 -16.54
N PRO A 17 33.82 43.71 -16.95
CA PRO A 17 33.52 43.12 -18.24
C PRO A 17 32.06 42.67 -18.21
N GLY A 18 31.25 43.32 -19.05
CA GLY A 18 29.87 42.91 -19.29
C GLY A 18 29.86 41.42 -19.64
N LEU A 19 29.01 40.66 -18.94
CA LEU A 19 28.79 39.24 -19.17
C LEU A 19 28.70 39.01 -20.69
N SER A 20 29.66 38.23 -21.24
CA SER A 20 29.89 38.19 -22.69
C SER A 20 28.59 37.98 -23.44
N GLU A 21 28.43 38.65 -24.58
CA GLU A 21 27.21 38.64 -25.39
C GLU A 21 26.70 37.22 -25.70
N LYS A 22 27.62 36.25 -25.75
CA LYS A 22 27.34 34.81 -25.85
C LYS A 22 26.53 34.28 -24.65
N TYR A 23 26.92 34.63 -23.42
CA TYR A 23 26.18 34.24 -22.22
C TYR A 23 24.80 34.89 -22.15
N ARG A 24 24.62 36.13 -22.66
CA ARG A 24 23.30 36.75 -22.76
C ARG A 24 22.38 35.97 -23.71
N PHE A 25 22.91 35.49 -24.83
CA PHE A 25 22.17 34.66 -25.77
C PHE A 25 21.78 33.30 -25.16
N PHE A 26 22.72 32.61 -24.49
CA PHE A 26 22.43 31.35 -23.82
C PHE A 26 21.45 31.52 -22.65
N LEU A 27 21.57 32.59 -21.87
CA LEU A 27 20.65 32.88 -20.77
C LEU A 27 19.25 33.22 -21.30
N SER A 28 19.16 33.97 -22.39
CA SER A 28 17.90 34.26 -23.07
C SER A 28 17.24 33.00 -23.63
N LEU A 29 18.02 32.13 -24.28
CA LEU A 29 17.53 30.86 -24.82
C LEU A 29 17.05 29.93 -23.69
N LEU A 30 17.78 29.85 -22.58
CA LEU A 30 17.39 29.07 -21.40
C LEU A 30 16.05 29.55 -20.83
N VAL A 31 15.88 30.87 -20.68
CA VAL A 31 14.63 31.45 -20.17
C VAL A 31 13.46 31.10 -21.09
N VAL A 32 13.63 31.21 -22.41
CA VAL A 32 12.59 30.84 -23.39
C VAL A 32 12.24 29.35 -23.28
N VAL A 33 13.23 28.46 -23.19
CA VAL A 33 13.00 27.02 -23.03
C VAL A 33 12.25 26.71 -21.74
N LEU A 34 12.62 27.34 -20.62
CA LEU A 34 11.94 27.16 -19.34
C LEU A 34 10.49 27.69 -19.40
N CYS A 35 10.24 28.81 -20.06
CA CYS A 35 8.88 29.32 -20.28
C CYS A 35 8.04 28.36 -21.11
N VAL A 36 8.58 27.80 -22.19
CA VAL A 36 7.87 26.81 -23.03
C VAL A 36 7.56 25.55 -22.23
N ILE A 37 8.52 25.03 -21.46
CA ILE A 37 8.29 23.87 -20.57
C ILE A 37 7.20 24.17 -19.55
N ALA A 38 7.23 25.34 -18.90
CA ALA A 38 6.22 25.73 -17.93
C ALA A 38 4.82 25.85 -18.56
N ILE A 39 4.72 26.40 -19.78
CA ILE A 39 3.46 26.49 -20.52
C ILE A 39 2.95 25.09 -20.89
N VAL A 40 3.82 24.21 -21.37
CA VAL A 40 3.44 22.82 -21.69
C VAL A 40 2.98 22.08 -20.44
N LEU A 41 3.67 22.22 -19.31
CA LEU A 41 3.26 21.63 -18.04
C LEU A 41 1.93 22.19 -17.54
N ALA A 42 1.71 23.50 -17.67
CA ALA A 42 0.43 24.12 -17.31
C ALA A 42 -0.72 23.63 -18.21
N ILE A 43 -0.48 23.51 -19.51
CA ILE A 43 -1.45 22.94 -20.46
C ILE A 43 -1.73 21.48 -20.12
N VAL A 44 -0.70 20.67 -19.85
CA VAL A 44 -0.86 19.27 -19.42
C VAL A 44 -1.63 19.19 -18.11
N PHE A 45 -1.41 20.09 -17.15
CA PHE A 45 -2.14 20.12 -15.88
C PHE A 45 -3.59 20.57 -16.04
N MET A 46 -3.88 21.47 -16.99
CA MET A 46 -5.24 21.92 -17.30
C MET A 46 -6.02 20.91 -18.16
N ILE A 47 -5.33 20.14 -19.01
CA ILE A 47 -5.91 19.06 -19.83
C ILE A 47 -5.97 17.75 -19.05
N TRP A 48 -5.12 17.55 -18.03
CA TRP A 48 -5.20 16.37 -17.19
C TRP A 48 -6.58 16.33 -16.56
N PRO A 49 -7.34 15.25 -16.77
CA PRO A 49 -8.69 15.17 -16.24
C PRO A 49 -8.61 15.26 -14.73
N LYS A 50 -9.19 16.34 -14.18
CA LYS A 50 -9.46 16.47 -12.75
C LYS A 50 -10.06 15.16 -12.28
N ASP A 51 -9.41 14.49 -11.32
CA ASP A 51 -9.78 13.14 -10.93
C ASP A 51 -11.28 13.11 -10.58
N PRO A 52 -12.15 12.48 -11.39
CA PRO A 52 -13.58 12.47 -11.13
C PRO A 52 -13.92 11.78 -9.80
N ASN A 53 -12.94 11.05 -9.24
CA ASN A 53 -13.02 10.37 -7.97
C ASN A 53 -13.01 11.36 -6.77
N SER A 54 -12.49 12.59 -6.91
CA SER A 54 -12.57 13.58 -5.83
C SER A 54 -14.00 13.99 -5.53
N ASP A 55 -14.84 14.05 -6.56
CA ASP A 55 -16.18 14.65 -6.45
C ASP A 55 -17.19 13.66 -5.88
N CYS A 56 -16.99 12.36 -6.13
CA CYS A 56 -17.75 11.29 -5.50
C CYS A 56 -17.35 11.01 -4.05
N LYS A 57 -16.15 11.44 -3.65
CA LYS A 57 -15.61 11.20 -2.31
C LYS A 57 -16.49 11.91 -1.26
N ASN A 58 -16.78 11.24 -0.15
CA ASN A 58 -17.64 11.70 0.95
C ASN A 58 -19.15 11.77 0.66
N LEU A 59 -19.60 11.35 -0.53
CA LEU A 59 -21.03 11.21 -0.81
C LEU A 59 -21.58 9.83 -0.45
N TYR A 60 -20.70 8.85 -0.26
CA TYR A 60 -21.02 7.47 0.06
C TYR A 60 -20.18 6.95 1.24
N SER A 61 -20.66 5.88 1.85
CA SER A 61 -19.98 5.11 2.90
C SER A 61 -20.47 3.67 2.86
N PHE A 62 -19.61 2.71 3.17
CA PHE A 62 -20.01 1.33 3.38
C PHE A 62 -20.90 1.20 4.64
N GLU A 63 -20.53 1.88 5.71
CA GLU A 63 -21.30 1.91 6.95
C GLU A 63 -22.24 3.12 7.00
N LYS A 64 -23.42 2.93 7.60
CA LYS A 64 -24.41 4.00 7.80
C LYS A 64 -23.88 5.11 8.71
N CYS A 65 -23.13 4.71 9.73
CA CYS A 65 -22.57 5.59 10.73
C CYS A 65 -21.06 5.44 10.76
N GLN A 66 -20.35 6.54 10.98
CA GLN A 66 -18.90 6.57 11.07
C GLN A 66 -18.49 7.06 12.46
N PHE A 67 -17.42 6.50 13.00
CA PHE A 67 -16.85 6.92 14.27
C PHE A 67 -15.83 8.05 14.06
N ASN A 68 -16.01 9.17 14.76
CA ASN A 68 -15.02 10.24 14.79
C ASN A 68 -14.04 10.00 15.95
N TYR A 69 -12.85 9.49 15.64
CA TYR A 69 -11.81 9.23 16.65
C TYR A 69 -11.33 10.49 17.39
N ARG A 70 -11.36 11.65 16.72
CA ARG A 70 -10.86 12.89 17.34
C ARG A 70 -11.76 13.38 18.46
N HIS A 71 -13.07 13.20 18.29
CA HIS A 71 -14.09 13.74 19.18
C HIS A 71 -14.89 12.63 19.90
N HIS A 72 -14.53 11.36 19.69
CA HIS A 72 -15.18 10.17 20.26
C HIS A 72 -16.72 10.18 20.18
N TYR A 73 -17.28 10.49 19.00
CA TYR A 73 -18.72 10.37 18.75
C TYR A 73 -19.01 9.68 17.42
N ILE A 74 -20.18 9.04 17.35
CA ILE A 74 -20.71 8.39 16.14
C ILE A 74 -21.59 9.41 15.41
N TYR A 75 -21.42 9.55 14.10
CA TYR A 75 -22.30 10.35 13.24
C TYR A 75 -22.83 9.52 12.07
N CYS A 76 -24.09 9.75 11.71
CA CYS A 76 -24.81 8.93 10.73
C CYS A 76 -25.34 9.79 9.58
N ASP A 77 -24.44 10.49 8.88
CA ASP A 77 -24.79 11.37 7.76
C ASP A 77 -25.27 10.62 6.51
N TYR A 78 -25.14 9.30 6.46
CA TYR A 78 -25.45 8.48 5.29
C TYR A 78 -26.76 7.73 5.51
N GLU A 79 -27.87 8.33 5.12
CA GLU A 79 -29.20 7.80 5.43
C GLU A 79 -29.75 6.88 4.35
N SER A 80 -29.40 7.14 3.09
CA SER A 80 -30.03 6.49 1.95
C SER A 80 -29.25 5.27 1.50
N LYS A 81 -29.93 4.13 1.47
CA LYS A 81 -29.35 2.84 1.07
C LYS A 81 -29.38 2.65 -0.44
N LEU A 82 -28.27 2.22 -1.01
CA LEU A 82 -28.10 1.82 -2.40
C LEU A 82 -27.41 0.44 -2.45
N THR A 83 -27.42 -0.19 -3.62
CA THR A 83 -26.80 -1.49 -3.86
C THR A 83 -25.84 -1.42 -5.04
N THR A 84 -24.71 -2.13 -4.93
CA THR A 84 -23.77 -2.26 -6.04
C THR A 84 -24.38 -3.11 -7.15
N LYS A 85 -24.06 -2.80 -8.41
CA LYS A 85 -24.67 -3.48 -9.56
C LYS A 85 -24.23 -4.93 -9.69
N GLU A 86 -22.95 -5.20 -9.42
CA GLU A 86 -22.33 -6.51 -9.67
C GLU A 86 -22.64 -7.52 -8.58
N HIS A 87 -22.60 -7.10 -7.31
CA HIS A 87 -22.66 -8.00 -6.15
C HIS A 87 -23.87 -7.72 -5.24
N GLY A 88 -24.70 -6.71 -5.53
CA GLY A 88 -25.83 -6.38 -4.66
C GLY A 88 -25.43 -5.95 -3.24
N ILE A 89 -24.19 -5.49 -3.06
CA ILE A 89 -23.67 -5.08 -1.75
C ILE A 89 -24.29 -3.75 -1.37
N GLU A 90 -24.85 -3.68 -0.17
CA GLU A 90 -25.48 -2.47 0.33
C GLU A 90 -24.43 -1.44 0.74
N PHE A 91 -24.67 -0.18 0.39
CA PHE A 91 -23.90 0.97 0.84
C PHE A 91 -24.82 2.18 1.04
N TYR A 92 -24.32 3.20 1.72
CA TYR A 92 -25.11 4.35 2.12
C TYR A 92 -24.60 5.62 1.46
N VAL A 93 -25.51 6.53 1.13
CA VAL A 93 -25.18 7.85 0.57
C VAL A 93 -25.84 8.97 1.36
N LYS A 94 -25.19 10.14 1.39
CA LYS A 94 -25.71 11.32 2.08
C LYS A 94 -26.98 11.87 1.42
N SER A 95 -26.98 11.93 0.09
CA SER A 95 -28.11 12.41 -0.71
C SER A 95 -28.13 11.64 -2.04
N PRO A 96 -29.15 10.83 -2.30
CA PRO A 96 -29.30 10.08 -3.55
C PRO A 96 -29.26 11.00 -4.77
N GLU A 97 -30.00 12.11 -4.74
CA GLU A 97 -30.06 13.05 -5.86
C GLU A 97 -28.69 13.65 -6.20
N LYS A 98 -27.95 14.09 -5.16
CA LYS A 98 -26.60 14.63 -5.35
C LYS A 98 -25.63 13.55 -5.82
N PHE A 99 -25.77 12.33 -5.31
CA PHE A 99 -24.92 11.21 -5.67
C PHE A 99 -25.16 10.75 -7.12
N GLU A 100 -26.40 10.62 -7.55
CA GLU A 100 -26.74 10.27 -8.94
C GLU A 100 -26.32 11.36 -9.92
N LYS A 101 -26.43 12.64 -9.54
CA LYS A 101 -25.97 13.75 -10.38
C LYS A 101 -24.44 13.78 -10.51
N THR A 102 -23.72 13.52 -9.43
CA THR A 102 -22.24 13.61 -9.39
C THR A 102 -21.58 12.34 -9.93
N CYS A 103 -22.16 11.19 -9.62
CA CYS A 103 -21.61 9.87 -9.89
C CYS A 103 -22.65 9.00 -10.62
N PRO A 104 -23.15 9.36 -11.81
CA PRO A 104 -24.23 8.61 -12.46
C PRO A 104 -23.86 7.15 -12.73
N VAL A 105 -24.87 6.27 -12.73
CA VAL A 105 -24.70 4.84 -13.08
C VAL A 105 -24.10 4.69 -14.48
N GLY A 106 -23.18 3.74 -14.63
CA GLY A 106 -22.48 3.48 -15.90
C GLY A 106 -21.25 4.36 -16.15
N THR A 107 -20.98 5.36 -15.30
CA THR A 107 -19.76 6.17 -15.40
C THR A 107 -18.55 5.47 -14.78
N PRO A 108 -17.32 5.76 -15.24
CA PRO A 108 -16.10 5.29 -14.57
C PRO A 108 -15.99 5.73 -13.11
N ALA A 109 -16.56 6.89 -12.76
CA ALA A 109 -16.62 7.37 -11.39
C ALA A 109 -17.48 6.46 -10.51
N ARG A 110 -18.71 6.11 -10.95
CA ARG A 110 -19.56 5.14 -10.25
C ARG A 110 -18.89 3.78 -10.11
N ALA A 111 -18.29 3.26 -11.19
CA ALA A 111 -17.60 1.96 -11.14
C ALA A 111 -16.48 1.94 -10.09
N ARG A 112 -15.69 3.03 -9.96
CA ARG A 112 -14.67 3.14 -8.90
C ARG A 112 -15.27 3.20 -7.50
N VAL A 113 -16.39 3.89 -7.31
CA VAL A 113 -17.11 3.92 -6.02
C VAL A 113 -17.57 2.52 -5.64
N GLU A 114 -18.28 1.84 -6.54
CA GLU A 114 -18.78 0.49 -6.30
C GLU A 114 -17.63 -0.49 -6.04
N ASN A 115 -16.52 -0.41 -6.80
CA ASN A 115 -15.34 -1.24 -6.55
C ASN A 115 -14.72 -0.98 -5.17
N ARG A 116 -14.72 0.27 -4.69
CA ARG A 116 -14.25 0.57 -3.33
C ARG A 116 -15.18 -0.01 -2.28
N ILE A 117 -16.50 0.16 -2.44
CA ILE A 117 -17.51 -0.45 -1.56
C ILE A 117 -17.36 -1.97 -1.51
N ILE A 118 -17.23 -2.61 -2.68
CA ILE A 118 -17.02 -4.06 -2.78
C ILE A 118 -15.77 -4.45 -1.99
N LYS A 119 -14.66 -3.70 -2.15
CA LYS A 119 -13.42 -3.98 -1.42
C LYS A 119 -13.60 -3.81 0.09
N GLU A 120 -14.17 -2.70 0.56
CA GLU A 120 -14.39 -2.44 1.99
C GLU A 120 -15.30 -3.51 2.62
N TYR A 121 -16.36 -3.89 1.92
CA TYR A 121 -17.24 -4.98 2.33
C TYR A 121 -16.49 -6.31 2.41
N LYS A 122 -15.63 -6.63 1.43
CA LYS A 122 -14.79 -7.84 1.45
C LYS A 122 -13.90 -7.88 2.68
N ASP A 123 -13.19 -6.78 2.94
CA ASP A 123 -12.26 -6.67 4.06
C ASP A 123 -12.99 -6.84 5.40
N PHE A 124 -14.14 -6.17 5.57
CA PHE A 124 -15.00 -6.30 6.75
C PHE A 124 -15.54 -7.73 6.92
N ALA A 125 -16.20 -8.25 5.87
CA ALA A 125 -16.86 -9.54 5.94
C ALA A 125 -15.86 -10.68 6.16
N GLN A 126 -14.64 -10.56 5.65
CA GLN A 126 -13.57 -11.53 5.88
C GLN A 126 -13.18 -11.62 7.36
N ILE A 127 -13.04 -10.48 8.04
CA ILE A 127 -12.72 -10.43 9.47
C ILE A 127 -13.86 -11.04 10.28
N GLU A 128 -15.10 -10.58 10.03
CA GLU A 128 -16.28 -11.06 10.74
C GLU A 128 -16.47 -12.56 10.55
N CYS A 129 -16.30 -13.04 9.32
CA CYS A 129 -16.47 -14.45 9.05
C CYS A 129 -15.37 -15.32 9.71
N ASN A 130 -14.12 -14.86 9.78
CA ASN A 130 -13.10 -15.55 10.57
C ASN A 130 -13.50 -15.63 12.06
N ASN A 131 -14.08 -14.56 12.61
CA ASN A 131 -14.58 -14.56 13.98
C ASN A 131 -15.75 -15.55 14.17
N GLU A 132 -16.70 -15.58 13.22
CA GLU A 132 -17.83 -16.51 13.23
C GLU A 132 -17.34 -17.97 13.26
N GLU A 133 -16.34 -18.30 12.46
CA GLU A 133 -15.75 -19.64 12.42
C GLU A 133 -14.96 -19.98 13.67
N GLU A 134 -14.17 -19.05 14.21
CA GLU A 134 -13.48 -19.27 15.49
C GLU A 134 -14.46 -19.59 16.62
N VAL A 135 -15.63 -18.95 16.61
CA VAL A 135 -16.71 -19.25 17.54
C VAL A 135 -17.37 -20.59 17.20
N ASN A 136 -17.65 -20.87 15.92
CA ASN A 136 -18.24 -22.13 15.47
C ASN A 136 -17.37 -23.35 15.83
N LEU A 137 -16.04 -23.24 15.72
CA LEU A 137 -15.10 -24.28 16.12
C LEU A 137 -15.22 -24.64 17.61
N LYS A 138 -15.54 -23.66 18.46
CA LYS A 138 -15.77 -23.87 19.90
C LYS A 138 -17.21 -24.27 20.21
N ARG A 139 -18.14 -23.87 19.34
CA ARG A 139 -19.60 -24.02 19.48
C ARG A 139 -20.20 -24.35 18.11
N PRO A 140 -20.25 -25.64 17.71
CA PRO A 140 -20.68 -26.02 16.36
C PRO A 140 -22.11 -25.59 15.99
N ASP A 141 -22.93 -25.23 16.98
CA ASP A 141 -24.27 -24.67 16.82
C ASP A 141 -24.30 -23.19 16.45
N PHE A 142 -23.16 -22.48 16.56
CA PHE A 142 -23.08 -21.06 16.26
C PHE A 142 -23.12 -20.81 14.76
N PRO A 143 -24.08 -20.04 14.22
CA PRO A 143 -24.21 -19.84 12.78
C PRO A 143 -23.09 -18.95 12.22
N THR A 144 -22.79 -19.14 10.93
CA THR A 144 -21.77 -18.36 10.18
C THR A 144 -22.39 -17.56 9.02
N PRO A 145 -23.37 -16.66 9.30
CA PRO A 145 -24.14 -16.00 8.25
C PRO A 145 -23.33 -15.05 7.37
N ILE A 146 -22.28 -14.41 7.89
CA ILE A 146 -21.39 -13.57 7.08
C ILE A 146 -20.56 -14.45 6.14
N CYS A 147 -20.10 -15.61 6.62
CA CYS A 147 -19.42 -16.60 5.78
C CYS A 147 -20.30 -17.13 4.65
N ASP A 148 -21.54 -17.50 4.97
CA ASP A 148 -22.51 -17.94 3.98
C ASP A 148 -22.76 -16.85 2.94
N LYS A 149 -22.88 -15.60 3.38
CA LYS A 149 -23.07 -14.46 2.49
C LYS A 149 -21.86 -14.24 1.58
N LEU A 150 -20.63 -14.28 2.09
CA LEU A 150 -19.40 -14.19 1.28
C LEU A 150 -19.38 -15.26 0.18
N LYS A 151 -19.71 -16.50 0.56
CA LYS A 151 -19.76 -17.64 -0.37
C LYS A 151 -20.79 -17.42 -1.47
N THR A 152 -22.00 -16.94 -1.14
CA THR A 152 -23.04 -16.66 -2.14
C THR A 152 -22.64 -15.54 -3.11
N LEU A 153 -21.83 -14.58 -2.66
CA LEU A 153 -21.33 -13.49 -3.49
C LEU A 153 -20.15 -13.89 -4.39
N GLY A 154 -19.70 -15.15 -4.36
CA GLY A 154 -18.51 -15.59 -5.10
C GLY A 154 -17.23 -14.91 -4.62
N ILE A 155 -17.27 -14.30 -3.44
CA ILE A 155 -16.15 -13.68 -2.79
C ILE A 155 -15.46 -14.80 -2.03
N HIS A 156 -14.40 -15.35 -2.61
CA HIS A 156 -13.62 -16.40 -1.95
C HIS A 156 -13.21 -15.94 -0.55
N HIS A 157 -13.74 -16.66 0.42
CA HIS A 157 -13.47 -16.50 1.83
C HIS A 157 -12.06 -17.04 2.10
N TYR A 158 -11.14 -16.13 2.38
CA TYR A 158 -9.76 -16.43 2.74
C TYR A 158 -9.66 -16.65 4.26
N ILE A 159 -10.28 -17.70 4.77
CA ILE A 159 -9.84 -18.26 6.06
C ILE A 159 -8.41 -18.68 5.82
N TYR A 160 -7.49 -18.28 6.71
CA TYR A 160 -6.18 -18.90 6.85
C TYR A 160 -5.50 -19.33 5.55
N CYS A 161 -4.63 -18.48 4.99
CA CYS A 161 -3.63 -18.91 4.01
C CYS A 161 -4.17 -19.93 3.00
N ASP A 162 -4.74 -19.46 1.89
CA ASP A 162 -5.20 -20.25 0.72
C ASP A 162 -4.12 -21.12 0.08
N TYR A 163 -3.02 -21.38 0.79
CA TYR A 163 -1.96 -22.27 0.45
C TYR A 163 -2.34 -23.72 0.76
N GLU A 164 -3.00 -24.36 -0.19
CA GLU A 164 -3.45 -25.75 -0.08
C GLU A 164 -2.31 -26.78 -0.06
N SER A 165 -1.08 -26.36 -0.38
CA SER A 165 0.02 -27.31 -0.57
C SER A 165 1.36 -26.80 -0.07
N LYS A 166 1.98 -27.65 0.75
CA LYS A 166 3.33 -27.51 1.28
C LYS A 166 4.34 -27.97 0.24
N LEU A 167 5.28 -27.09 -0.07
CA LEU A 167 6.44 -27.34 -0.91
C LEU A 167 7.72 -27.09 -0.10
N THR A 168 8.86 -27.54 -0.63
CA THR A 168 10.17 -27.36 -0.01
C THR A 168 11.11 -26.66 -0.97
N THR A 169 11.92 -25.72 -0.46
CA THR A 169 12.99 -25.12 -1.25
C THR A 169 14.02 -26.18 -1.63
N LYS A 170 14.61 -26.06 -2.82
CA LYS A 170 15.53 -27.07 -3.33
C LYS A 170 16.83 -27.15 -2.52
N GLU A 171 17.33 -26.00 -2.09
CA GLU A 171 18.66 -25.87 -1.49
C GLU A 171 18.66 -26.26 0.00
N HIS A 172 17.66 -25.82 0.75
CA HIS A 172 17.67 -25.89 2.22
C HIS A 172 16.49 -26.69 2.80
N GLY A 173 15.60 -27.24 1.96
CA GLY A 173 14.43 -27.98 2.42
C GLY A 173 13.47 -27.12 3.26
N ILE A 174 13.49 -25.80 3.10
CA ILE A 174 12.63 -24.89 3.85
C ILE A 174 11.21 -25.02 3.33
N GLU A 175 10.29 -25.26 4.24
CA GLU A 175 8.88 -25.46 3.93
C GLU A 175 8.22 -24.13 3.60
N PHE A 176 7.46 -24.10 2.52
CA PHE A 176 6.64 -22.98 2.14
C PHE A 176 5.35 -23.43 1.49
N TYR A 177 4.43 -22.49 1.37
CA TYR A 177 3.04 -22.78 1.13
C TYR A 177 2.61 -22.05 -0.16
N VAL A 178 1.92 -22.74 -1.06
CA VAL A 178 1.46 -22.19 -2.34
C VAL A 178 -0.02 -22.47 -2.59
N LYS A 179 -0.69 -21.54 -3.30
CA LYS A 179 -2.15 -21.54 -3.37
C LYS A 179 -2.74 -22.66 -4.20
N SER A 180 -2.10 -22.96 -5.30
CA SER A 180 -2.46 -24.07 -6.18
C SER A 180 -1.16 -24.67 -6.65
N PRO A 181 -0.76 -25.87 -6.18
CA PRO A 181 0.50 -26.48 -6.55
C PRO A 181 0.58 -26.71 -8.05
N GLU A 182 -0.53 -27.13 -8.68
CA GLU A 182 -0.59 -27.39 -10.12
C GLU A 182 -0.35 -26.13 -10.95
N LYS A 183 -1.03 -25.03 -10.60
CA LYS A 183 -0.85 -23.74 -11.28
C LYS A 183 0.54 -23.16 -11.00
N PHE A 184 1.02 -23.34 -9.77
CA PHE A 184 2.34 -22.88 -9.37
C PHE A 184 3.42 -23.62 -10.16
N GLU A 185 3.41 -24.95 -10.22
CA GLU A 185 4.40 -25.73 -10.96
C GLU A 185 4.31 -25.51 -12.47
N LYS A 186 3.12 -25.24 -13.01
CA LYS A 186 2.96 -24.84 -14.41
C LYS A 186 3.57 -23.47 -14.73
N THR A 187 3.46 -22.52 -13.81
CA THR A 187 3.90 -21.12 -14.01
C THR A 187 5.35 -20.89 -13.60
N CYS A 188 5.79 -21.59 -12.57
CA CYS A 188 7.10 -21.51 -11.95
C CYS A 188 7.67 -22.93 -11.72
N PRO A 189 7.98 -23.69 -12.79
CA PRO A 189 8.52 -25.05 -12.65
C PRO A 189 9.86 -25.09 -11.91
N VAL A 190 10.14 -26.20 -11.23
CA VAL A 190 11.43 -26.47 -10.60
C VAL A 190 12.59 -26.34 -11.60
N GLY A 191 13.67 -25.66 -11.17
CA GLY A 191 14.86 -25.42 -12.00
C GLY A 191 14.77 -24.18 -12.90
N THR A 192 13.64 -23.48 -12.94
CA THR A 192 13.52 -22.22 -13.69
C THR A 192 14.06 -21.02 -12.89
N PRO A 193 14.50 -19.94 -13.57
CA PRO A 193 14.87 -18.69 -12.89
C PRO A 193 13.72 -18.06 -12.10
N ALA A 194 12.48 -18.25 -12.56
CA ALA A 194 11.29 -17.77 -11.84
C ALA A 194 11.12 -18.50 -10.50
N ARG A 195 11.26 -19.83 -10.49
CA ARG A 195 11.26 -20.62 -9.24
C ARG A 195 12.41 -20.24 -8.32
N ALA A 196 13.63 -20.11 -8.84
CA ALA A 196 14.80 -19.71 -8.06
C ALA A 196 14.61 -18.36 -7.36
N ARG A 197 14.00 -17.36 -8.03
CA ARG A 197 13.68 -16.07 -7.41
C ARG A 197 12.68 -16.18 -6.26
N VAL A 198 11.68 -17.05 -6.39
CA VAL A 198 10.71 -17.30 -5.32
C VAL A 198 11.38 -18.01 -4.15
N GLU A 199 12.11 -19.09 -4.40
CA GLU A 199 12.81 -19.85 -3.36
C GLU A 199 13.85 -18.98 -2.63
N ASN A 200 14.62 -18.15 -3.33
CA ASN A 200 15.59 -17.24 -2.72
C ASN A 200 14.91 -16.19 -1.82
N ARG A 201 13.72 -15.70 -2.20
CA ARG A 201 12.95 -14.80 -1.34
C ARG A 201 12.49 -15.50 -0.07
N ILE A 202 11.99 -16.72 -0.20
CA ILE A 202 11.53 -17.54 0.93
C ILE A 202 12.68 -17.88 1.86
N ILE A 203 13.83 -18.29 1.32
CA ILE A 203 15.06 -18.56 2.09
C ILE A 203 15.47 -17.31 2.88
N LYS A 204 15.44 -16.13 2.25
CA LYS A 204 15.76 -14.87 2.91
C LYS A 204 14.79 -14.55 4.04
N GLU A 205 13.48 -14.58 3.77
CA GLU A 205 12.45 -14.29 4.78
C GLU A 205 12.53 -15.27 5.96
N TYR A 206 12.77 -16.55 5.68
CA TYR A 206 12.99 -17.57 6.70
C TYR A 206 14.21 -17.26 7.56
N LYS A 207 15.35 -16.93 6.93
CA LYS A 207 16.59 -16.59 7.64
C LYS A 207 16.39 -15.36 8.53
N ASP A 208 15.80 -14.29 8.00
CA ASP A 208 15.57 -13.04 8.73
C ASP A 208 14.69 -13.30 9.98
N PHE A 209 13.60 -14.05 9.83
CA PHE A 209 12.72 -14.42 10.94
C PHE A 209 13.40 -15.33 11.96
N ALA A 210 14.01 -16.42 11.50
CA ALA A 210 14.66 -17.38 12.38
C ALA A 210 15.84 -16.76 13.14
N GLN A 211 16.52 -15.76 12.57
CA GLN A 211 17.62 -15.08 13.25
C GLN A 211 17.11 -14.22 14.41
N ILE A 212 15.96 -13.55 14.26
CA ILE A 212 15.32 -12.81 15.35
C ILE A 212 14.95 -13.77 16.49
N GLU A 213 14.31 -14.88 16.16
CA GLU A 213 13.92 -15.89 17.15
C GLU A 213 15.14 -16.52 17.83
N CYS A 214 16.19 -16.83 17.08
CA CYS A 214 17.42 -17.34 17.65
C CYS A 214 18.09 -16.34 18.61
N ASN A 215 18.13 -15.04 18.26
CA ASN A 215 18.67 -14.02 19.16
C ASN A 215 17.87 -13.96 20.48
N ASN A 216 16.55 -14.12 20.42
CA ASN A 216 15.70 -14.20 21.60
C ASN A 216 16.02 -15.45 22.44
N GLU A 217 16.19 -16.61 21.79
CA GLU A 217 16.59 -17.86 22.47
C GLU A 217 17.95 -17.70 23.20
N GLU A 218 18.93 -17.07 22.55
CA GLU A 218 20.25 -16.80 23.13
C GLU A 218 20.15 -15.83 24.32
N GLU A 219 19.35 -14.77 24.22
CA GLU A 219 19.14 -13.85 25.34
C GLU A 219 18.54 -14.56 26.56
N VAL A 220 17.59 -15.47 26.33
CA VAL A 220 16.99 -16.27 27.40
C VAL A 220 18.00 -17.26 27.96
N ASN A 221 18.80 -17.92 27.11
CA ASN A 221 19.85 -18.85 27.54
C ASN A 221 20.94 -18.18 28.37
N LEU A 222 21.32 -16.93 28.06
CA LEU A 222 22.25 -16.14 28.88
C LEU A 222 21.76 -15.94 30.31
N LYS A 223 20.44 -15.77 30.50
CA LYS A 223 19.82 -15.62 31.82
C LYS A 223 19.54 -16.96 32.50
N ARG A 224 19.35 -18.01 31.70
CA ARG A 224 19.00 -19.37 32.12
C ARG A 224 19.87 -20.37 31.35
N PRO A 225 21.09 -20.64 31.86
CA PRO A 225 21.93 -21.71 31.32
C PRO A 225 21.08 -22.99 31.30
N ASP A 226 21.09 -23.70 30.17
CA ASP A 226 20.24 -24.87 29.83
C ASP A 226 18.89 -24.57 29.14
N PHE A 227 18.55 -23.31 28.86
CA PHE A 227 17.38 -23.02 28.00
C PHE A 227 17.63 -23.55 26.57
N PRO A 228 16.74 -24.38 26.01
CA PRO A 228 16.95 -24.95 24.68
C PRO A 228 16.89 -23.87 23.59
N THR A 229 17.79 -23.97 22.60
CA THR A 229 17.87 -23.03 21.48
C THR A 229 17.60 -23.72 20.12
N PRO A 230 16.44 -24.37 19.94
CA PRO A 230 16.16 -25.19 18.77
C PRO A 230 16.15 -24.40 17.45
N ILE A 231 15.79 -23.11 17.46
CA ILE A 231 15.83 -22.29 16.26
C ILE A 231 17.27 -21.94 15.90
N CYS A 232 18.12 -21.62 16.88
CA CYS A 232 19.55 -21.44 16.65
C CYS A 232 20.24 -22.69 16.10
N ASP A 233 19.95 -23.86 16.66
CA ASP A 233 20.51 -25.13 16.19
C ASP A 233 20.06 -25.42 14.75
N LYS A 234 18.80 -25.12 14.43
CA LYS A 234 18.27 -25.24 13.08
C LYS A 234 18.94 -24.27 12.10
N LEU A 235 19.19 -23.02 12.48
CA LEU A 235 19.93 -22.08 11.63
C LEU A 235 21.38 -22.51 11.39
N LYS A 236 22.06 -23.03 12.42
CA LYS A 236 23.43 -23.54 12.33
C LYS A 236 23.51 -24.74 11.39
N THR A 237 22.59 -25.69 11.52
CA THR A 237 22.52 -26.86 10.62
C THR A 237 22.23 -26.49 9.17
N LEU A 238 21.48 -25.41 8.93
CA LEU A 238 21.22 -24.87 7.59
C LEU A 238 22.35 -23.97 7.06
N GLY A 239 23.41 -23.71 7.83
CA GLY A 239 24.48 -22.79 7.43
C GLY A 239 24.03 -21.33 7.29
N MET A 240 22.91 -20.97 7.92
CA MET A 240 22.27 -19.65 7.83
C MET A 240 22.49 -18.78 9.06
N TYR A 241 23.05 -19.35 10.13
CA TYR A 241 23.27 -18.64 11.39
C TYR A 241 24.30 -17.51 11.22
N GLU A 242 23.90 -16.29 11.59
CA GLU A 242 24.80 -15.15 11.70
C GLU A 242 25.03 -14.85 13.17
N SER A 243 26.28 -15.04 13.61
CA SER A 243 26.68 -14.71 14.97
C SER A 243 26.84 -13.19 15.11
N LEU A 244 26.04 -12.57 15.98
CA LEU A 244 26.29 -11.21 16.44
C LEU A 244 27.37 -11.25 17.54
N ILE A 245 28.61 -11.58 17.18
CA ILE A 245 29.76 -11.30 18.06
C ILE A 245 30.01 -9.79 18.01
N TYR A 246 29.63 -9.10 19.08
CA TYR A 246 30.17 -7.79 19.46
C TYR A 246 30.92 -7.92 20.78
#